data_AF-A0AAD6ZCT9-F1
#
_entry.id   AF-A0AAD6ZCT9-F1
#
_cell.length_a   1.000
_cell.length_b   1.000
_cell.length_c   1.000
_cell.angle_alpha   90.00
_cell.angle_beta   90.00
_cell.angle_gamma   90.00
#
_symmetry.space_group_name_H-M   'P 1'
#
loop_
_entity.id
_entity.type
_entity.pdbx_description
1 polymer ?
#
loop_
_entity_poly.entity_id
_entity_poly.type
_entity_poly.pdbx_seq_one_letter_code
_entity_poly.pdbx_strand_id
1 'polypeptide(L)'
;MLRRAVEDISTGSDSDYSRSWISWFLSSKGNEYFCEVDEDFILDRFNLTGLNNEVANYAQALDLITDQLDDEVQDELRGSLDVQARLLYGLIHARWIVTARGLAKMVEKYKRGDFGRCPRVLCQSQSLLPVGLIDIPYEKSVKLYCGRCEDLYSPKSSRHGSIDGAYFGTTFPHLLYLVYPTLIPPKTGPPLDGPSNSTSGEGGKRRRGREEMPDVSGTGGESVGEGISTASVALKAERYRPRIYGFQLHESAKLQRWQEAIRDRQVAKLEELETRGS
;
A
#
# COMPACT_ATOMS: atom_id res chain seq x y z
N MET A 1 18.16 -51.82 34.82
CA MET A 1 19.51 -51.67 35.43
C MET A 1 20.38 -50.90 34.44
N LEU A 2 21.07 -49.84 34.92
CA LEU A 2 22.33 -49.21 34.43
C LEU A 2 22.64 -49.18 32.92
N ARG A 3 23.26 -48.16 32.30
CA ARG A 3 23.70 -46.78 32.55
C ARG A 3 24.28 -46.32 31.18
N ARG A 4 24.13 -45.04 30.85
CA ARG A 4 25.04 -44.17 30.07
C ARG A 4 25.70 -44.71 28.78
N ALA A 5 25.38 -44.04 27.67
CA ALA A 5 26.40 -43.45 26.80
C ALA A 5 26.09 -41.95 26.69
N VAL A 6 27.00 -41.14 27.21
CA VAL A 6 27.09 -39.70 26.99
C VAL A 6 28.12 -39.52 25.88
N GLU A 7 27.74 -38.91 24.77
CA GLU A 7 28.66 -38.20 23.89
C GLU A 7 28.00 -36.88 23.49
N ASP A 8 28.66 -35.81 23.91
CA ASP A 8 28.44 -34.42 23.56
C ASP A 8 28.41 -34.21 22.04
N ILE A 9 27.53 -33.32 21.58
CA ILE A 9 27.87 -32.08 20.88
C ILE A 9 26.74 -31.65 19.93
N SER A 10 25.97 -30.68 20.38
CA SER A 10 25.70 -29.49 19.58
C SER A 10 25.10 -28.46 20.54
N THR A 11 25.99 -27.65 21.10
CA THR A 11 25.69 -26.34 21.66
C THR A 11 25.19 -25.46 20.52
N GLY A 12 23.97 -25.72 20.05
CA GLY A 12 23.26 -24.91 19.07
C GLY A 12 22.67 -23.70 19.78
N SER A 13 23.52 -22.73 20.07
CA SER A 13 23.24 -21.31 20.27
C SER A 13 21.84 -20.97 20.80
N ASP A 14 21.72 -20.88 22.12
CA ASP A 14 20.66 -20.12 22.81
C ASP A 14 20.90 -18.60 22.60
N SER A 15 20.99 -18.18 21.35
CA SER A 15 21.09 -16.77 20.96
C SER A 15 19.73 -16.34 20.41
N ASP A 16 18.73 -16.40 21.28
CA ASP A 16 17.71 -15.35 21.36
C ASP A 16 18.45 -14.03 21.63
N TYR A 17 19.14 -13.51 20.61
CA TYR A 17 19.55 -12.11 20.55
C TYR A 17 18.32 -11.32 20.98
N SER A 18 18.44 -10.64 22.12
CA SER A 18 17.46 -9.69 22.63
C SER A 18 16.81 -8.98 21.45
N ARG A 19 15.53 -9.27 21.22
CA ARG A 19 14.79 -8.74 20.07
C ARG A 19 14.76 -7.23 20.28
N SER A 20 15.63 -6.49 19.56
CA SER A 20 15.75 -5.03 19.68
C SER A 20 14.39 -4.37 19.66
N TRP A 21 14.25 -3.19 20.28
CA TRP A 21 12.96 -2.49 20.31
C TRP A 21 12.35 -2.37 18.91
N ILE A 22 13.20 -2.07 17.90
CA ILE A 22 12.79 -1.98 16.49
C ILE A 22 12.29 -3.34 15.97
N SER A 23 13.01 -4.43 16.20
CA SER A 23 12.61 -5.78 15.78
C SER A 23 11.29 -6.22 16.44
N TRP A 24 11.13 -5.93 17.73
CA TRP A 24 9.88 -6.14 18.45
C TRP A 24 8.74 -5.30 17.84
N PHE A 25 8.96 -4.01 17.60
CA PHE A 25 7.97 -3.12 17.01
C PHE A 25 7.52 -3.61 15.62
N LEU A 26 8.45 -3.99 14.75
CA LEU A 26 8.14 -4.46 13.40
C LEU A 26 7.43 -5.83 13.40
N SER A 27 7.71 -6.67 14.39
CA SER A 27 7.02 -7.96 14.56
C SER A 27 5.61 -7.83 15.16
N SER A 28 5.28 -6.65 15.71
CA SER A 28 3.99 -6.41 16.36
C SER A 28 2.85 -6.39 15.34
N LYS A 29 1.73 -7.00 15.72
CA LYS A 29 0.54 -7.09 14.86
C LYS A 29 0.01 -5.69 14.52
N GLY A 30 -0.13 -5.40 13.22
CA GLY A 30 -0.53 -4.08 12.73
C GLY A 30 0.63 -3.30 12.11
N ASN A 31 1.89 -3.68 12.36
CA ASN A 31 3.06 -2.95 11.86
C ASN A 31 3.66 -3.54 10.58
N GLU A 32 2.92 -4.38 9.85
CA GLU A 32 3.41 -5.07 8.65
C GLU A 32 3.80 -4.10 7.51
N TYR A 33 3.34 -2.84 7.55
CA TYR A 33 3.68 -1.82 6.55
C TYR A 33 5.01 -1.12 6.81
N PHE A 34 5.55 -1.18 8.03
CA PHE A 34 6.83 -0.55 8.31
C PHE A 34 7.98 -1.36 7.71
N CYS A 35 9.08 -0.66 7.40
CA CYS A 35 10.38 -1.26 7.19
C CYS A 35 11.31 -0.89 8.34
N GLU A 36 12.38 -1.67 8.48
CA GLU A 36 13.43 -1.40 9.46
C GLU A 36 14.24 -0.17 9.03
N VAL A 37 14.28 0.84 9.91
CA VAL A 37 15.16 2.00 9.77
C VAL A 37 16.55 1.60 10.24
N ASP A 38 17.57 1.94 9.45
CA ASP A 38 18.94 1.59 9.82
C ASP A 38 19.41 2.42 11.02
N GLU A 39 20.12 1.79 11.94
CA GLU A 39 20.55 2.41 13.20
C GLU A 39 21.44 3.65 12.97
N ASP A 40 22.30 3.63 11.95
CA ASP A 40 23.15 4.77 11.58
C ASP A 40 22.35 6.01 11.15
N PHE A 41 21.16 5.82 10.55
CA PHE A 41 20.26 6.92 10.24
C PHE A 41 19.65 7.55 11.49
N ILE A 42 19.31 6.72 12.49
CA ILE A 42 18.73 7.16 13.77
C ILE A 42 19.79 7.89 14.61
N LEU A 43 21.03 7.39 14.63
CA LEU A 43 22.11 7.98 15.41
C LEU A 43 22.59 9.34 14.86
N ASP A 44 22.39 9.60 13.56
CA ASP A 44 22.69 10.90 12.96
C ASP A 44 21.61 11.94 13.29
N ARG A 45 21.96 12.84 14.22
CA ARG A 45 21.10 13.92 14.70
C ARG A 45 20.58 14.84 13.61
N PHE A 46 21.29 14.98 12.49
CA PHE A 46 20.82 15.82 11.39
C PHE A 46 19.50 15.31 10.81
N ASN A 47 19.36 13.99 10.68
CA ASN A 47 18.14 13.34 10.17
C ASN A 47 16.94 13.52 11.10
N LEU A 48 17.19 13.75 12.40
CA LEU A 48 16.17 13.87 13.44
C LEU A 48 15.79 15.32 13.76
N THR A 49 16.37 16.31 13.05
CA THR A 49 16.16 17.74 13.31
C THR A 49 14.67 18.10 13.39
N GLY A 50 14.27 18.78 14.46
CA GLY A 50 12.90 19.27 14.70
C GLY A 50 11.94 18.27 15.35
N LEU A 51 12.27 16.97 15.40
CA LEU A 51 11.39 15.96 16.02
C LEU A 51 11.29 16.12 17.55
N ASN A 52 12.28 16.75 18.17
CA ASN A 52 12.29 17.08 19.59
C ASN A 52 11.16 18.05 20.01
N ASN A 53 10.56 18.77 19.07
CA ASN A 53 9.42 19.65 19.34
C ASN A 53 8.07 18.92 19.23
N GLU A 54 8.04 17.78 18.53
CA GLU A 54 6.82 16.99 18.26
C GLU A 54 6.63 15.88 19.31
N VAL A 55 7.73 15.41 19.92
CA VAL A 55 7.75 14.24 20.81
C VAL A 55 8.05 14.67 22.25
N ALA A 56 7.17 14.33 23.17
CA ALA A 56 7.40 14.52 24.60
C ALA A 56 8.46 13.53 25.10
N ASN A 57 9.30 13.94 26.06
CA ASN A 57 10.39 13.10 26.58
C ASN A 57 11.31 12.52 25.48
N TYR A 58 11.57 13.33 24.44
CA TYR A 58 12.31 12.92 23.24
C TYR A 58 13.60 12.12 23.52
N ALA A 59 14.43 12.56 24.46
CA ALA A 59 15.68 11.88 24.79
C ALA A 59 15.43 10.45 25.28
N GLN A 60 14.53 10.27 26.24
CA GLN A 60 14.19 8.95 26.79
C GLN A 60 13.47 8.06 25.76
N ALA A 61 12.64 8.65 24.90
CA ALA A 61 12.01 7.93 23.80
C ALA A 61 13.05 7.47 22.75
N LEU A 62 14.06 8.29 22.47
CA LEU A 62 15.17 7.94 21.59
C LEU A 62 16.01 6.81 22.21
N ASP A 63 16.38 6.94 23.49
CA ASP A 63 17.11 5.91 24.22
C ASP A 63 16.34 4.58 24.23
N LEU A 64 15.01 4.62 24.35
CA LEU A 64 14.16 3.43 24.28
C LEU A 64 14.20 2.75 22.90
N ILE A 65 14.06 3.49 21.80
CA ILE A 65 14.09 2.88 20.45
C ILE A 65 15.48 2.38 20.04
N THR A 66 16.55 2.88 20.68
CA THR A 66 17.93 2.43 20.49
C THR A 66 18.40 1.41 21.53
N ASP A 67 17.50 0.88 22.36
CA ASP A 67 17.82 -0.08 23.43
C ASP A 67 18.91 0.42 24.43
N GLN A 68 18.96 1.74 24.68
CA GLN A 68 19.88 2.42 25.61
C GLN A 68 19.19 2.96 26.87
N LEU A 69 17.87 2.80 27.00
CA LEU A 69 17.13 3.27 28.16
C LEU A 69 17.41 2.39 29.38
N ASP A 70 17.67 3.02 30.53
CA ASP A 70 17.88 2.34 31.80
C ASP A 70 16.62 1.57 32.25
N ASP A 71 16.81 0.43 32.92
CA ASP A 71 15.75 -0.44 33.44
C ASP A 71 15.13 0.11 34.74
N GLU A 72 15.77 1.09 35.39
CA GLU A 72 15.29 1.70 36.65
C GLU A 72 14.14 2.72 36.47
N VAL A 73 13.59 2.86 35.25
CA VAL A 73 12.51 3.82 34.97
C VAL A 73 11.18 3.34 35.58
N GLN A 74 10.50 4.25 36.31
CA GLN A 74 9.19 4.01 36.91
C GLN A 74 8.16 3.51 35.87
N ASP A 75 7.39 2.46 36.20
CA ASP A 75 6.44 1.79 35.30
C ASP A 75 5.41 2.74 34.65
N GLU A 76 4.90 3.71 35.42
CA GLU A 76 3.93 4.70 34.93
C GLU A 76 4.55 5.60 33.85
N LEU A 77 5.82 5.98 34.02
CA LEU A 77 6.57 6.75 33.03
C LEU A 77 6.88 5.87 31.81
N ARG A 78 7.21 4.59 32.00
CA ARG A 78 7.50 3.64 30.92
C ARG A 78 6.33 3.50 29.94
N GLY A 79 5.10 3.39 30.43
CA GLY A 79 3.91 3.33 29.58
C GLY A 79 3.73 4.59 28.71
N SER A 80 4.03 5.77 29.25
CA SER A 80 4.00 7.01 28.47
C SER A 80 5.13 7.08 27.44
N LEU A 81 6.33 6.59 27.78
CA LEU A 81 7.48 6.53 26.89
C LEU A 81 7.25 5.58 25.72
N ASP A 82 6.58 4.44 25.92
CA ASP A 82 6.23 3.53 24.82
C ASP A 82 5.36 4.21 23.75
N VAL A 83 4.45 5.09 24.16
CA VAL A 83 3.61 5.85 23.22
C VAL A 83 4.48 6.86 22.45
N GLN A 84 5.36 7.58 23.14
CA GLN A 84 6.26 8.55 22.52
C GLN A 84 7.31 7.91 21.62
N ALA A 85 7.82 6.73 21.96
CA ALA A 85 8.76 5.95 21.15
C ALA A 85 8.11 5.46 19.85
N ARG A 86 6.85 4.99 19.90
CA ARG A 86 6.09 4.64 18.69
C ARG A 86 5.85 5.84 17.78
N LEU A 87 5.49 6.99 18.36
CA LEU A 87 5.35 8.25 17.64
C LEU A 87 6.67 8.64 16.98
N LEU A 88 7.76 8.70 17.75
CA LEU A 88 9.09 9.06 17.28
C LEU A 88 9.54 8.16 16.13
N TYR A 89 9.48 6.84 16.32
CA TYR A 89 9.87 5.88 15.28
C TYR A 89 9.01 6.03 14.02
N GLY A 90 7.71 6.30 14.16
CA GLY A 90 6.83 6.60 13.03
C GLY A 90 7.26 7.84 12.24
N LEU A 91 7.62 8.93 12.92
CA LEU A 91 8.10 10.17 12.27
C LEU A 91 9.47 9.99 11.62
N ILE A 92 10.37 9.23 12.25
CA ILE A 92 11.65 8.83 11.68
C ILE A 92 11.43 8.00 10.42
N HIS A 93 10.51 7.02 10.48
CA HIS A 93 10.18 6.15 9.36
C HIS A 93 9.70 6.95 8.14
N ALA A 94 8.85 7.97 8.33
CA ALA A 94 8.39 8.85 7.25
C ALA A 94 9.55 9.54 6.52
N ARG A 95 10.59 9.98 7.27
CA ARG A 95 11.82 10.57 6.70
C ARG A 95 12.73 9.51 6.07
N TRP A 96 12.79 8.32 6.67
CA TRP A 96 13.65 7.24 6.20
C TRP A 96 13.21 6.70 4.83
N ILE A 97 11.91 6.45 4.64
CA ILE A 97 11.40 5.78 3.44
C ILE A 97 11.47 6.61 2.16
N VAL A 98 11.85 7.89 2.26
CA VAL A 98 12.15 8.76 1.11
C VAL A 98 13.65 8.82 0.78
N THR A 99 14.52 8.21 1.59
CA THR A 99 15.95 8.04 1.27
C THR A 99 16.17 6.89 0.27
N ALA A 100 17.33 6.84 -0.37
CA ALA A 100 17.65 5.75 -1.32
C ALA A 100 17.61 4.36 -0.65
N ARG A 101 18.15 4.22 0.57
CA ARG A 101 18.16 2.96 1.34
C ARG A 101 16.76 2.57 1.81
N GLY A 102 16.00 3.51 2.37
CA GLY A 102 14.61 3.26 2.80
C GLY A 102 13.70 2.90 1.63
N LEU A 103 13.82 3.60 0.50
CA LEU A 103 13.10 3.26 -0.72
C LEU A 103 13.39 1.83 -1.19
N ALA A 104 14.66 1.40 -1.19
CA ALA A 104 15.02 0.04 -1.58
C ALA A 104 14.32 -1.01 -0.70
N LYS A 105 14.34 -0.85 0.63
CA LYS A 105 13.62 -1.75 1.56
C LYS A 105 12.11 -1.77 1.30
N MET A 106 11.51 -0.61 1.05
CA MET A 106 10.08 -0.51 0.74
C MET A 106 9.71 -1.12 -0.62
N VAL A 107 10.60 -1.06 -1.61
CA VAL A 107 10.42 -1.74 -2.90
C VAL A 107 10.38 -3.26 -2.74
N GLU A 108 11.21 -3.83 -1.87
CA GLU A 108 11.17 -5.26 -1.58
C GLU A 108 9.82 -5.69 -0.99
N LYS A 109 9.31 -4.92 -0.01
CA LYS A 109 7.97 -5.12 0.56
C LYS A 109 6.87 -4.99 -0.50
N TYR A 110 6.98 -4.00 -1.38
CA TYR A 110 6.04 -3.79 -2.49
C TYR A 110 5.99 -4.97 -3.45
N LYS A 111 7.15 -5.52 -3.83
CA LYS A 111 7.27 -6.69 -4.72
C LYS A 111 6.65 -7.94 -4.10
N ARG A 112 6.79 -8.13 -2.78
CA ARG A 112 6.13 -9.23 -2.05
C ARG A 112 4.62 -9.02 -1.88
N GLY A 113 4.14 -7.79 -2.01
CA GLY A 113 2.73 -7.44 -1.82
C GLY A 113 2.34 -7.29 -0.34
N ASP A 114 3.31 -6.98 0.53
CA ASP A 114 3.11 -6.83 1.99
C ASP A 114 2.04 -5.76 2.32
N PHE A 115 1.91 -4.75 1.47
CA PHE A 115 0.95 -3.64 1.62
C PHE A 115 -0.47 -3.99 1.16
N GLY A 116 -0.67 -5.18 0.62
CA GLY A 116 -1.93 -5.61 0.04
C GLY A 116 -2.08 -5.25 -1.45
N ARG A 117 -3.29 -5.48 -1.95
CA ARG A 117 -3.61 -5.45 -3.38
C ARG A 117 -4.85 -4.62 -3.68
N CYS A 118 -4.85 -3.95 -4.83
CA CYS A 118 -5.91 -3.06 -5.25
C CYS A 118 -7.28 -3.78 -5.24
N PRO A 119 -8.32 -3.19 -4.62
CA PRO A 119 -9.64 -3.80 -4.57
C PRO A 119 -10.39 -3.72 -5.92
N ARG A 120 -9.96 -2.85 -6.85
CA ARG A 120 -10.57 -2.78 -8.18
C ARG A 120 -10.21 -4.03 -8.98
N VAL A 121 -11.23 -4.77 -9.40
CA VAL A 121 -11.09 -6.02 -10.18
C VAL A 121 -10.22 -5.82 -11.43
N LEU A 122 -10.41 -4.72 -12.15
CA LEU A 122 -9.68 -4.41 -13.38
C LEU A 122 -8.23 -3.94 -13.14
N CYS A 123 -7.83 -3.72 -11.89
CA CYS A 123 -6.42 -3.54 -11.54
C CYS A 123 -5.67 -4.88 -11.40
N GLN A 124 -6.36 -6.02 -11.55
CA GLN A 124 -5.80 -7.38 -11.55
C GLN A 124 -4.83 -7.60 -10.39
N SER A 125 -5.28 -7.32 -9.16
CA SER A 125 -4.49 -7.62 -7.95
C SER A 125 -3.15 -6.86 -7.85
N GLN A 126 -3.05 -5.68 -8.48
CA GLN A 126 -1.92 -4.75 -8.40
C GLN A 126 -1.50 -4.48 -6.95
N SER A 127 -0.20 -4.60 -6.65
CA SER A 127 0.37 -4.23 -5.34
C SER A 127 0.17 -2.74 -5.05
N LEU A 128 -0.15 -2.44 -3.79
CA LEU A 128 -0.38 -1.09 -3.31
C LEU A 128 0.85 -0.54 -2.56
N LEU A 129 0.87 0.76 -2.30
CA LEU A 129 1.87 1.43 -1.45
C LEU A 129 1.17 2.19 -0.33
N PRO A 130 1.68 2.18 0.91
CA PRO A 130 1.14 3.00 1.99
C PRO A 130 1.37 4.48 1.72
N VAL A 131 0.46 5.33 2.16
CA VAL A 131 0.54 6.78 1.98
C VAL A 131 -0.24 7.51 3.07
N GLY A 132 0.31 8.61 3.57
CA GLY A 132 -0.38 9.57 4.42
C GLY A 132 -1.19 10.56 3.58
N LEU A 133 -2.35 10.97 4.07
CA LEU A 133 -3.11 12.07 3.44
C LEU A 133 -2.68 13.45 3.95
N ILE A 134 -2.03 13.48 5.12
CA ILE A 134 -1.53 14.65 5.83
C ILE A 134 -0.25 14.19 6.54
N ASP A 135 0.75 15.06 6.63
CA ASP A 135 2.03 14.80 7.30
C ASP A 135 2.01 15.17 8.82
N ILE A 136 0.84 15.56 9.33
CA ILE A 136 0.62 15.94 10.73
C ILE A 136 0.07 14.71 11.48
N PRO A 137 0.71 14.29 12.59
CA PRO A 137 0.26 13.13 13.38
C PRO A 137 -1.14 13.32 13.98
N TYR A 138 -1.80 12.21 14.27
CA TYR A 138 -3.11 12.09 14.90
C TYR A 138 -4.30 12.63 14.08
N GLU A 139 -4.07 13.06 12.84
CA GLU A 139 -5.10 13.61 11.96
C GLU A 139 -5.83 12.52 11.15
N LYS A 140 -5.06 11.70 10.40
CA LYS A 140 -5.63 10.70 9.48
C LYS A 140 -4.81 9.43 9.46
N SER A 141 -5.50 8.30 9.41
CA SER A 141 -4.86 7.00 9.24
C SER A 141 -4.32 6.77 7.83
N VAL A 142 -3.39 5.83 7.74
CA VAL A 142 -2.73 5.44 6.49
C VAL A 142 -3.74 4.98 5.44
N LYS A 143 -3.50 5.38 4.19
CA LYS A 143 -4.20 4.89 3.00
C LYS A 143 -3.25 4.10 2.12
N LEU A 144 -3.81 3.45 1.11
CA LEU A 144 -3.09 2.62 0.17
C LEU A 144 -3.27 3.18 -1.24
N TYR A 145 -2.18 3.62 -1.85
CA TYR A 145 -2.12 4.12 -3.21
C TYR A 145 -1.91 3.00 -4.22
N CYS A 146 -2.70 3.00 -5.29
CA CYS A 146 -2.53 2.11 -6.42
C CYS A 146 -1.89 2.83 -7.59
N GLY A 147 -0.69 2.44 -8.01
CA GLY A 147 -0.03 3.01 -9.19
C GLY A 147 -0.76 2.76 -10.51
N ARG A 148 -1.65 1.75 -10.57
CA ARG A 148 -2.35 1.38 -11.80
C ARG A 148 -3.58 2.25 -12.05
N CYS A 149 -4.46 2.38 -11.06
CA CYS A 149 -5.65 3.22 -11.18
C CYS A 149 -5.48 4.63 -10.61
N GLU A 150 -4.33 4.95 -10.02
CA GLU A 150 -3.98 6.26 -9.46
C GLU A 150 -5.00 6.76 -8.43
N ASP A 151 -5.41 5.85 -7.56
CA ASP A 151 -6.49 6.10 -6.61
C ASP A 151 -6.16 5.49 -5.25
N LEU A 152 -6.82 6.00 -4.22
CA LEU A 152 -6.53 5.75 -2.81
C LEU A 152 -7.58 4.82 -2.20
N TYR A 153 -7.12 3.86 -1.41
CA TYR A 153 -7.96 2.87 -0.76
C TYR A 153 -7.69 2.84 0.74
N SER A 154 -8.72 2.58 1.53
CA SER A 154 -8.54 2.24 2.94
C SER A 154 -7.98 0.82 3.07
N PRO A 155 -7.07 0.56 4.03
CA PRO A 155 -6.67 -0.80 4.36
C PRO A 155 -7.88 -1.68 4.69
N LYS A 156 -7.87 -2.94 4.22
CA LYS A 156 -8.99 -3.88 4.43
C LYS A 156 -9.10 -4.32 5.89
N SER A 157 -7.98 -4.46 6.59
CA SER A 157 -7.95 -4.88 7.99
C SER A 157 -7.99 -3.66 8.91
N SER A 158 -8.84 -3.70 9.93
CA SER A 158 -8.95 -2.63 10.93
C SER A 158 -7.63 -2.36 11.65
N ARG A 159 -6.79 -3.39 11.85
CA ARG A 159 -5.46 -3.25 12.48
C ARG A 159 -4.51 -2.33 11.72
N HIS A 160 -4.64 -2.29 10.39
CA HIS A 160 -3.85 -1.38 9.54
C HIS A 160 -4.53 -0.03 9.42
N GLY A 161 -5.86 0.02 9.54
CA GLY A 161 -6.64 1.24 9.53
C GLY A 161 -6.44 2.14 10.75
N SER A 162 -5.80 1.64 11.81
CA SER A 162 -5.43 2.41 13.01
C SER A 162 -4.00 2.97 12.97
N ILE A 163 -3.19 2.63 11.96
CA ILE A 163 -1.84 3.21 11.81
C ILE A 163 -1.97 4.65 11.32
N ASP A 164 -1.20 5.55 11.90
CA ASP A 164 -1.13 6.94 11.46
C ASP A 164 -0.53 7.05 10.05
N GLY A 165 -1.17 7.86 9.19
CA GLY A 165 -0.69 8.11 7.84
C GLY A 165 0.57 8.97 7.81
N ALA A 166 0.78 9.83 8.81
CA ALA A 166 1.95 10.71 8.89
C ALA A 166 3.26 9.91 8.92
N TYR A 167 3.24 8.66 9.40
CA TYR A 167 4.41 7.77 9.47
C TYR A 167 4.90 7.25 8.11
N PHE A 168 4.13 7.49 7.04
CA PHE A 168 4.49 7.18 5.66
C PHE A 168 4.64 8.45 4.80
N GLY A 169 4.06 9.55 5.26
CA GLY A 169 4.06 10.82 4.55
C GLY A 169 3.21 10.84 3.28
N THR A 170 2.97 12.04 2.78
CA THR A 170 2.15 12.31 1.58
C THR A 170 2.88 12.01 0.26
N THR A 171 4.21 11.97 0.28
CA THR A 171 5.04 11.99 -0.94
C THR A 171 5.64 10.62 -1.30
N PHE A 172 5.72 9.68 -0.36
CA PHE A 172 6.47 8.43 -0.51
C PHE A 172 6.14 7.64 -1.79
N PRO A 173 4.87 7.33 -2.15
CA PRO A 173 4.59 6.56 -3.36
C PRO A 173 5.04 7.28 -4.64
N HIS A 174 4.91 8.61 -4.67
CA HIS A 174 5.27 9.42 -5.83
C HIS A 174 6.77 9.44 -6.02
N LEU A 175 7.54 9.61 -4.94
CA LEU A 175 8.99 9.55 -4.97
C LEU A 175 9.50 8.16 -5.36
N LEU A 176 8.87 7.10 -4.87
CA LEU A 176 9.22 5.74 -5.25
C LEU A 176 9.10 5.52 -6.77
N TYR A 177 8.00 5.96 -7.39
CA TYR A 177 7.86 5.84 -8.85
C TYR A 177 8.76 6.79 -9.63
N LEU A 178 9.15 7.94 -9.06
CA LEU A 178 10.14 8.83 -9.66
C LEU A 178 11.53 8.17 -9.72
N VAL A 179 11.93 7.49 -8.63
CA VAL A 179 13.22 6.80 -8.53
C VAL A 179 13.23 5.46 -9.26
N TYR A 180 12.10 4.75 -9.29
CA TYR A 180 11.93 3.47 -9.98
C TYR A 180 10.81 3.51 -11.04
N PRO A 181 11.00 4.22 -12.18
CA PRO A 181 9.97 4.34 -13.22
C PRO A 181 9.52 3.00 -13.80
N THR A 182 10.39 1.98 -13.79
CA THR A 182 10.08 0.63 -14.29
C THR A 182 9.04 -0.11 -13.44
N LEU A 183 8.76 0.37 -12.22
CA LEU A 183 7.73 -0.19 -11.35
C LEU A 183 6.35 0.42 -11.61
N ILE A 184 6.24 1.47 -12.44
CA ILE A 184 4.95 2.07 -12.79
C ILE A 184 4.15 1.03 -13.59
N PRO A 185 3.00 0.58 -13.07
CA PRO A 185 2.24 -0.47 -13.73
C PRO A 185 1.56 0.04 -15.00
N PRO A 186 1.49 -0.77 -16.07
CA PRO A 186 0.77 -0.39 -17.28
C PRO A 186 -0.74 -0.24 -17.00
N LYS A 187 -1.38 0.73 -17.67
CA LYS A 187 -2.83 0.96 -17.54
C LYS A 187 -3.66 -0.16 -18.18
N THR A 188 -3.16 -0.71 -19.27
CA THR A 188 -3.69 -1.91 -19.91
C THR A 188 -3.19 -3.13 -19.15
N GLY A 189 -4.07 -4.11 -18.89
CA GLY A 189 -3.62 -5.38 -18.33
C GLY A 189 -2.68 -6.12 -19.29
N PRO A 190 -1.98 -7.16 -18.83
CA PRO A 190 -1.38 -8.12 -19.73
C PRO A 190 -2.45 -8.58 -20.73
N PRO A 191 -2.15 -8.68 -22.04
CA PRO A 191 -3.06 -9.31 -22.98
C PRO A 191 -3.48 -10.67 -22.43
N LEU A 192 -4.78 -10.94 -22.35
CA LEU A 192 -5.32 -12.21 -21.86
C LEU A 192 -5.03 -13.40 -22.80
N ASP A 193 -4.32 -13.17 -23.90
CA ASP A 193 -4.02 -14.17 -24.94
C ASP A 193 -2.50 -14.44 -25.00
N GLY A 194 -2.01 -15.24 -24.06
CA GLY A 194 -0.66 -15.83 -24.10
C GLY A 194 -0.76 -17.33 -23.82
N PRO A 195 -0.12 -18.22 -24.60
CA PRO A 195 -0.40 -19.64 -24.55
C PRO A 195 0.14 -20.26 -23.26
N SER A 196 -0.77 -20.74 -22.41
CA SER A 196 -0.44 -21.68 -21.34
C SER A 196 -0.03 -23.01 -21.97
N ASN A 197 1.24 -23.37 -21.82
CA ASN A 197 1.78 -24.63 -22.26
C ASN A 197 1.25 -25.75 -21.33
N SER A 198 0.16 -26.40 -21.73
CA SER A 198 -0.35 -27.63 -21.12
C SER A 198 -0.70 -28.62 -22.22
N THR A 199 0.13 -29.64 -22.35
CA THR A 199 -0.06 -30.87 -23.11
C THR A 199 -1.33 -31.62 -22.66
N SER A 200 -2.28 -31.87 -23.58
CA SER A 200 -3.01 -33.15 -23.76
C SER A 200 -4.34 -32.98 -24.53
N GLY A 201 -4.59 -33.84 -25.52
CA GLY A 201 -5.95 -34.33 -25.85
C GLY A 201 -6.59 -33.81 -27.14
N GLU A 202 -6.77 -34.73 -28.11
CA GLU A 202 -7.52 -34.58 -29.36
C GLU A 202 -9.00 -34.17 -29.19
N GLY A 203 -9.55 -33.48 -30.21
CA GLY A 203 -10.99 -33.55 -30.51
C GLY A 203 -11.62 -32.33 -31.18
N GLY A 204 -11.98 -32.46 -32.46
CA GLY A 204 -13.28 -31.96 -32.96
C GLY A 204 -13.41 -30.52 -33.45
N LYS A 205 -13.39 -30.38 -34.78
CA LYS A 205 -13.85 -29.23 -35.60
C LYS A 205 -15.12 -28.53 -35.08
N ARG A 206 -15.16 -27.19 -35.15
CA ARG A 206 -16.30 -26.40 -35.70
C ARG A 206 -15.89 -24.94 -36.00
N ARG A 207 -16.06 -24.58 -37.27
CA ARG A 207 -15.89 -23.26 -37.88
C ARG A 207 -17.04 -22.33 -37.46
N ARG A 208 -16.75 -21.05 -37.21
CA ARG A 208 -17.69 -19.95 -37.49
C ARG A 208 -16.96 -18.62 -37.70
N GLY A 209 -17.44 -17.87 -38.68
CA GLY A 209 -16.76 -16.82 -39.42
C GLY A 209 -16.34 -15.61 -38.59
N ARG A 210 -15.16 -15.10 -38.92
CA ARG A 210 -14.62 -13.80 -38.52
C ARG A 210 -14.79 -12.87 -39.71
N GLU A 211 -15.54 -11.80 -39.52
CA GLU A 211 -15.56 -10.67 -40.46
C GLU A 211 -14.22 -9.93 -40.35
N GLU A 212 -13.58 -9.75 -41.50
CA GLU A 212 -12.32 -9.05 -41.69
C GLU A 212 -12.53 -7.52 -41.68
N MET A 213 -11.62 -6.80 -41.02
CA MET A 213 -11.31 -5.39 -41.30
C MET A 213 -9.79 -5.20 -41.13
N PRO A 214 -9.16 -4.27 -41.88
CA PRO A 214 -7.95 -4.57 -42.63
C PRO A 214 -6.66 -4.35 -41.85
N ASP A 215 -5.67 -5.17 -42.21
CA ASP A 215 -4.26 -5.04 -41.90
C ASP A 215 -3.66 -3.83 -42.63
N VAL A 216 -3.03 -2.93 -41.88
CA VAL A 216 -2.06 -1.96 -42.41
C VAL A 216 -0.75 -2.28 -41.72
N SER A 217 0.05 -3.09 -42.40
CA SER A 217 1.43 -3.38 -42.09
C SER A 217 2.34 -2.76 -43.15
N GLY A 218 3.46 -2.20 -42.69
CA GLY A 218 4.52 -1.57 -43.48
C GLY A 218 4.75 -0.14 -43.02
N THR A 219 5.83 0.21 -42.32
CA THR A 219 7.23 -0.14 -42.62
C THR A 219 8.10 -0.12 -41.36
N GLY A 220 9.03 -1.06 -41.30
CA GLY A 220 10.11 -1.06 -40.33
C GLY A 220 11.05 0.13 -40.51
N GLY A 221 11.39 0.75 -39.40
CA GLY A 221 12.43 1.75 -39.27
C GLY A 221 12.77 1.85 -37.79
N GLU A 222 14.02 1.50 -37.45
CA GLU A 222 14.57 1.68 -36.12
C GLU A 222 14.57 3.18 -35.78
N SER A 223 13.79 3.59 -34.77
CA SER A 223 13.88 4.94 -34.22
C SER A 223 13.64 4.92 -32.71
N VAL A 224 14.70 5.29 -32.01
CA VAL A 224 14.80 5.56 -30.58
C VAL A 224 13.86 6.70 -30.20
N GLY A 225 13.05 6.49 -29.16
CA GLY A 225 12.52 7.55 -28.31
C GLY A 225 11.35 8.40 -28.85
N GLU A 226 10.21 7.79 -29.16
CA GLU A 226 8.94 8.53 -29.23
C GLU A 226 8.14 8.37 -27.94
N GLY A 227 7.83 9.49 -27.31
CA GLY A 227 7.05 9.57 -26.08
C GLY A 227 5.69 8.92 -26.25
N ILE A 228 5.47 7.81 -25.53
CA ILE A 228 4.18 7.13 -25.45
C ILE A 228 3.13 8.16 -24.98
N SER A 229 2.20 8.53 -25.86
CA SER A 229 1.12 9.45 -25.54
C SER A 229 0.25 8.87 -24.42
N THR A 230 0.24 9.52 -23.26
CA THR A 230 -0.56 9.13 -22.09
C THR A 230 -2.05 9.02 -22.42
N ALA A 231 -2.54 9.86 -23.35
CA ALA A 231 -3.91 9.81 -23.84
C ALA A 231 -4.23 8.49 -24.58
N SER A 232 -3.30 8.00 -25.40
CA SER A 232 -3.47 6.73 -26.12
C SER A 232 -3.51 5.51 -25.20
N VAL A 233 -2.76 5.56 -24.09
CA VAL A 233 -2.74 4.51 -23.05
C VAL A 233 -4.02 4.54 -22.21
N ALA A 234 -4.54 5.74 -21.88
CA ALA A 234 -5.79 5.90 -21.14
C ALA A 234 -7.00 5.35 -21.92
N LEU A 235 -7.04 5.53 -23.24
CA LEU A 235 -8.13 5.03 -24.10
C LEU A 235 -8.18 3.50 -24.19
N LYS A 236 -7.04 2.82 -24.03
CA LYS A 236 -6.94 1.35 -24.07
C LYS A 236 -7.26 0.69 -22.72
N ALA A 237 -7.35 1.45 -21.63
CA ALA A 237 -7.64 0.90 -20.32
C ALA A 237 -9.06 0.34 -20.24
N GLU A 238 -9.20 -0.95 -19.92
CA GLU A 238 -10.51 -1.55 -19.71
C GLU A 238 -11.19 -0.94 -18.47
N ARG A 239 -12.43 -0.48 -18.65
CA ARG A 239 -13.27 0.08 -17.58
C ARG A 239 -14.51 -0.77 -17.43
N TYR A 240 -14.98 -0.94 -16.19
CA TYR A 240 -16.18 -1.71 -15.92
C TYR A 240 -17.37 -1.11 -16.68
N ARG A 241 -18.01 -1.93 -17.52
CA ARG A 241 -19.20 -1.57 -18.30
C ARG A 241 -20.40 -2.37 -17.79
N PRO A 242 -21.32 -1.75 -17.03
CA PRO A 242 -22.48 -2.46 -16.52
C PRO A 242 -23.39 -2.89 -17.67
N ARG A 243 -23.90 -4.12 -17.58
CA ARG A 243 -24.83 -4.70 -18.56
C ARG A 243 -26.04 -5.30 -17.86
N ILE A 244 -27.22 -5.17 -18.48
CA ILE A 244 -28.44 -5.85 -18.07
C ILE A 244 -28.94 -6.66 -19.27
N TYR A 245 -29.13 -7.96 -19.10
CA TYR A 245 -29.45 -8.89 -20.19
C TYR A 245 -28.50 -8.79 -21.41
N GLY A 246 -27.22 -8.52 -21.15
CA GLY A 246 -26.19 -8.36 -22.20
C GLY A 246 -26.11 -6.97 -22.84
N PHE A 247 -27.13 -6.14 -22.69
CA PHE A 247 -27.16 -4.77 -23.21
C PHE A 247 -26.45 -3.80 -22.27
N GLN A 248 -25.70 -2.85 -22.85
CA GLN A 248 -25.06 -1.79 -22.07
C GLN A 248 -26.11 -0.81 -21.54
N LEU A 249 -25.91 -0.32 -20.32
CA LEU A 249 -26.74 0.74 -19.77
C LEU A 249 -26.46 2.06 -20.49
N HIS A 250 -27.49 2.66 -21.06
CA HIS A 250 -27.41 3.98 -21.67
C HIS A 250 -27.22 5.07 -20.60
N GLU A 251 -26.48 6.13 -20.93
CA GLU A 251 -26.17 7.22 -19.98
C GLU A 251 -27.44 7.93 -19.47
N SER A 252 -28.47 8.07 -20.31
CA SER A 252 -29.76 8.66 -19.88
C SER A 252 -30.41 7.89 -18.72
N ALA A 253 -30.29 6.56 -18.70
CA ALA A 253 -30.85 5.72 -17.64
C ALA A 253 -30.10 5.93 -16.31
N LYS A 254 -28.80 6.27 -16.34
CA LYS A 254 -28.03 6.62 -15.14
C LYS A 254 -28.46 7.99 -14.60
N LEU A 255 -28.63 8.97 -15.49
CA LEU A 255 -29.05 10.32 -15.11
C LEU A 255 -30.46 10.33 -14.50
N GLN A 256 -31.41 9.61 -15.11
CA GLN A 256 -32.78 9.51 -14.60
C GLN A 256 -32.83 8.94 -13.17
N ARG A 257 -32.10 7.85 -12.91
CA ARG A 257 -32.02 7.26 -11.56
C ARG A 257 -31.46 8.25 -10.53
N TRP A 258 -30.47 9.07 -10.91
CA TRP A 258 -29.95 10.11 -10.02
C TRP A 258 -30.99 11.21 -9.75
N GLN A 259 -31.69 11.67 -10.80
CA GLN A 259 -32.75 12.68 -10.66
C GLN A 259 -33.90 12.20 -9.78
N GLU A 260 -34.34 10.95 -9.94
CA GLU A 260 -35.35 10.31 -9.08
C GLU A 260 -34.89 10.26 -7.62
N ALA A 261 -33.66 9.79 -7.36
CA ALA A 261 -33.13 9.74 -6.00
C ALA A 261 -33.01 11.13 -5.33
N ILE A 262 -32.71 12.19 -6.11
CA ILE A 262 -32.71 13.57 -5.61
C ILE A 262 -34.14 14.04 -5.29
N ARG A 263 -35.11 13.74 -6.15
CA ARG A 263 -36.52 14.05 -5.91
C ARG A 263 -37.01 13.37 -4.64
N ASP A 264 -36.72 12.09 -4.46
CA ASP A 264 -37.14 11.33 -3.28
C ASP A 264 -36.55 11.94 -1.99
N ARG A 265 -35.28 12.37 -2.02
CA ARG A 265 -34.67 13.10 -0.88
C ARG A 265 -35.36 14.44 -0.59
N GLN A 266 -35.79 15.16 -1.63
CA GLN A 266 -36.49 16.43 -1.45
C GLN A 266 -37.89 16.20 -0.87
N VAL A 267 -38.61 15.18 -1.33
CA VAL A 267 -39.92 14.78 -0.80
C VAL A 267 -39.79 14.39 0.68
N ALA A 268 -38.85 13.51 1.03
CA ALA A 268 -38.61 13.13 2.43
C ALA A 268 -38.30 14.35 3.33
N LYS A 269 -37.52 15.31 2.81
CA LYS A 269 -37.23 16.55 3.54
C LYS A 269 -38.47 17.44 3.74
N LEU A 270 -39.40 17.47 2.79
CA LEU A 270 -40.66 18.20 2.93
C LEU A 270 -41.56 17.53 3.97
N GLU A 271 -41.69 16.20 3.93
CA GLU A 271 -42.45 15.43 4.93
C GLU A 271 -41.92 15.64 6.36
N GLU A 272 -40.59 15.69 6.54
CA GLU A 272 -39.96 16.02 7.83
C GLU A 272 -40.28 17.43 8.33
N LEU A 273 -40.45 18.40 7.42
CA LEU A 273 -40.80 19.78 7.79
C LEU A 273 -42.29 19.90 8.13
N GLU A 274 -43.16 19.20 7.40
CA GLU A 274 -44.59 19.13 7.66
C GLU A 274 -44.90 18.47 9.02
N THR A 275 -44.16 17.40 9.35
CA THR A 275 -44.27 16.71 10.65
C THR A 275 -43.70 17.51 11.83
N ARG A 276 -42.72 18.40 11.60
CA ARG A 276 -42.21 19.33 12.63
C ARG A 276 -43.04 20.60 12.80
N GLY A 277 -43.83 20.96 11.79
CA GLY A 277 -44.70 22.13 11.78
C GLY A 277 -46.13 21.87 12.28
N SER A 278 -46.47 20.60 12.53
CA SER A 278 -47.74 20.15 13.13
C SER A 278 -47.54 19.81 14.61
#